data_AF-A0A383DQ72-F1
#
_entry.id   AF-A0A383DQ72-F1
#
_cell.length_a   1.000
_cell.length_b   1.000
_cell.length_c   1.000
_cell.angle_alpha   90.00
_cell.angle_beta   90.00
_cell.angle_gamma   90.00
#
_symmetry.space_group_name_H-M   'P 1'
#
loop_
_entity.id
_entity.type
_entity.pdbx_description
1 polymer ?
#
loop_
_entity_poly.entity_id
_entity_poly.type
_entity_poly.pdbx_seq_one_letter_code
_entity_poly.pdbx_strand_id
1 'polypeptide(L)'
;FWIDIMKSHFILAKYIQDNLDCEMYSIFEITEKPKIFFQNQKFVKFKKVWFYHDYILKTKRKPDLDYIKSIEEKYNIFLLLIAANDRFFNHFNKFYKFTYDEILLILEDEIKLYEMILDETKPDFVLMEPSHQQHNHIFYEICKSRGLKIIIPFTARTVDPKRSLNSSRIYLGDQLDPCLPLPNGKNTKYDNKPSIIQQNNSSTDKKFSHVNQNSTSNYGKAAMKYLFTSNENV
;
A
#
# COMPACT_ATOMS: atom_id res chain seq x y z
N PHE A 1 6.44 0.42 13.91
CA PHE A 1 5.13 0.95 13.49
C PHE A 1 5.10 1.07 11.98
N TRP A 2 4.00 0.65 11.34
CA TRP A 2 3.65 1.02 9.98
C TRP A 2 2.63 2.16 10.05
N ILE A 3 2.97 3.32 9.48
CA ILE A 3 2.12 4.51 9.53
C ILE A 3 1.70 4.86 8.10
N ASP A 4 0.41 4.67 7.83
CA ASP A 4 -0.23 4.95 6.55
C ASP A 4 -0.88 6.35 6.55
N ILE A 5 -1.68 6.61 5.50
CA ILE A 5 -2.38 7.88 5.32
C ILE A 5 -3.43 8.17 6.41
N MET A 6 -3.93 7.16 7.13
CA MET A 6 -4.93 7.32 8.19
C MET A 6 -4.30 7.89 9.47
N LYS A 7 -2.98 7.73 9.68
CA LYS A 7 -2.19 8.33 10.78
C LYS A 7 -2.65 7.96 12.20
N SER A 8 -3.63 7.08 12.35
CA SER A 8 -4.08 6.49 13.62
C SER A 8 -2.91 5.95 14.43
N HIS A 9 -2.05 5.18 13.77
CA HIS A 9 -0.85 4.58 14.33
C HIS A 9 0.19 5.60 14.81
N PHE A 10 0.23 6.80 14.24
CA PHE A 10 1.12 7.87 14.71
C PHE A 10 0.69 8.39 16.09
N ILE A 11 -0.61 8.59 16.30
CA ILE A 11 -1.14 9.01 17.60
C ILE A 11 -1.03 7.88 18.63
N LEU A 12 -1.28 6.63 18.20
CA LEU A 12 -1.08 5.46 19.06
C LEU A 12 0.39 5.31 19.48
N ALA A 13 1.34 5.56 18.57
CA ALA A 13 2.76 5.54 18.90
C ALA A 13 3.11 6.56 19.99
N LYS A 14 2.52 7.76 19.96
CA LYS A 14 2.69 8.74 21.05
C LYS A 14 2.23 8.18 22.39
N TYR A 15 1.01 7.65 22.42
CA TYR A 15 0.43 7.12 23.65
C TYR A 15 1.29 5.99 24.21
N ILE A 16 1.72 5.04 23.38
CA ILE A 16 2.60 3.95 23.79
C ILE A 16 3.92 4.50 24.33
N GLN A 17 4.53 5.48 23.65
CA GLN A 17 5.80 6.07 24.07
C GLN A 17 5.73 6.78 25.42
N ASP A 18 4.59 7.38 25.74
CA ASP A 18 4.40 8.08 27.01
C ASP A 18 4.14 7.13 28.20
N ASN A 19 3.72 5.89 27.92
CA ASN A 19 3.26 4.96 28.94
C ASN A 19 4.15 3.72 29.08
N LEU A 20 4.98 3.40 28.08
CA LEU A 20 5.85 2.22 28.06
C LEU A 20 7.29 2.61 27.72
N ASP A 21 8.24 2.03 28.44
CA ASP A 21 9.66 2.11 28.09
C ASP A 21 9.95 1.18 26.90
N CYS A 22 10.10 1.76 25.71
CA CYS A 22 10.35 1.02 24.49
C CYS A 22 11.08 1.85 23.43
N GLU A 23 11.89 1.17 22.62
CA GLU A 23 12.45 1.77 21.41
C GLU A 23 11.43 1.73 20.28
N MET A 24 11.24 2.87 19.60
CA MET A 24 10.28 2.97 18.51
C MET A 24 10.95 3.23 17.17
N TYR A 25 10.48 2.51 16.18
CA TYR A 25 10.89 2.61 14.77
C TYR A 25 9.64 2.74 13.91
N SER A 26 9.76 3.44 12.77
CA SER A 26 8.59 3.63 11.89
C SER A 26 8.91 3.50 10.41
N ILE A 27 8.02 2.82 9.69
CA ILE A 27 7.87 2.93 8.23
C ILE A 27 6.72 3.88 7.98
N PHE A 28 6.95 4.92 7.19
CA PHE A 28 5.93 5.86 6.75
C PHE A 28 5.54 5.59 5.29
N GLU A 29 4.30 5.17 5.09
CA GLU A 29 3.66 5.01 3.79
C GLU A 29 2.83 6.27 3.48
N ILE A 30 3.53 7.31 3.06
CA ILE A 30 2.94 8.63 2.80
C ILE A 30 3.56 9.28 1.58
N THR A 31 2.77 10.05 0.84
CA THR A 31 3.28 10.80 -0.31
C THR A 31 4.25 11.92 0.09
N GLU A 32 4.95 12.49 -0.89
CA GLU A 32 6.03 13.47 -0.65
C GLU A 32 5.55 14.73 0.09
N LYS A 33 4.31 15.16 -0.13
CA LYS A 33 3.76 16.38 0.50
C LYS A 33 3.70 16.29 2.03
N PRO A 34 3.06 15.28 2.65
CA PRO A 34 3.06 15.13 4.10
C PRO A 34 4.43 14.71 4.67
N LYS A 35 5.35 14.17 3.87
CA LYS A 35 6.67 13.70 4.33
C LYS A 35 7.46 14.75 5.11
N ILE A 36 7.46 16.00 4.64
CA ILE A 36 8.15 17.13 5.29
C ILE A 36 7.70 17.31 6.75
N PHE A 37 6.41 17.10 7.04
CA PHE A 37 5.91 17.17 8.41
C PHE A 37 6.55 16.07 9.28
N PHE A 38 6.55 14.82 8.80
CA PHE A 38 7.06 13.69 9.58
C PHE A 38 8.58 13.66 9.73
N GLN A 39 9.31 14.28 8.81
CA GLN A 39 10.76 14.52 8.95
C GLN A 39 11.09 15.52 10.06
N ASN A 40 10.23 16.54 10.24
CA ASN A 40 10.51 17.66 11.16
C ASN A 40 9.78 17.56 12.51
N GLN A 41 8.75 16.71 12.60
CA GLN A 41 7.96 16.57 13.82
C GLN A 41 8.83 16.03 14.98
N LYS A 42 8.56 16.53 16.19
CA LYS A 42 9.20 16.09 17.45
C LYS A 42 8.20 15.49 18.44
N PHE A 43 6.98 15.24 17.98
CA PHE A 43 5.86 14.79 18.79
C PHE A 43 6.05 13.33 19.21
N VAL A 44 6.38 12.45 18.26
CA VAL A 44 6.77 11.05 18.53
C VAL A 44 8.26 10.89 18.23
N LYS A 45 9.01 10.40 19.21
CA LYS A 45 10.45 10.18 19.10
C LYS A 45 10.73 8.79 18.56
N PHE A 46 10.84 8.65 17.25
CA PHE A 46 11.35 7.42 16.64
C PHE A 46 12.87 7.44 16.64
N LYS A 47 13.50 6.32 16.98
CA LYS A 47 14.95 6.13 16.90
C LYS A 47 15.43 6.17 15.45
N LYS A 48 14.64 5.60 14.53
CA LYS A 48 14.84 5.72 13.09
C LYS A 48 13.51 5.61 12.34
N VAL A 49 13.43 6.30 11.21
CA VAL A 49 12.27 6.31 10.33
C VAL A 49 12.70 6.02 8.89
N TRP A 50 11.85 5.30 8.15
CA TRP A 50 11.99 5.05 6.72
C TRP A 50 10.74 5.53 6.01
N PHE A 51 10.89 6.18 4.86
CA PHE A 51 9.77 6.56 4.01
C PHE A 51 9.67 5.53 2.89
N TYR A 52 8.57 4.77 2.89
CA TYR A 52 8.36 3.64 2.00
C TYR A 52 8.67 3.96 0.53
N HIS A 53 8.11 5.06 0.03
CA HIS A 53 8.25 5.45 -1.38
C HIS A 53 9.69 5.87 -1.78
N ASP A 54 10.58 6.14 -0.82
CA ASP A 54 11.98 6.48 -1.12
C ASP A 54 12.78 5.26 -1.58
N TYR A 55 12.28 4.06 -1.30
CA TYR A 55 12.94 2.80 -1.60
C TYR A 55 12.37 2.09 -2.83
N ILE A 56 11.28 2.60 -3.41
CA ILE A 56 10.69 2.05 -4.64
C ILE A 56 11.31 2.78 -5.83
N LEU A 57 12.29 2.14 -6.47
CA LEU A 57 13.18 2.82 -7.40
C LEU A 57 12.66 2.73 -8.84
N LYS A 58 12.47 3.89 -9.47
CA LYS A 58 12.19 3.97 -10.91
C LYS A 58 13.48 3.74 -11.69
N THR A 59 13.79 2.49 -12.02
CA THR A 59 15.03 2.11 -12.71
C THR A 59 14.75 1.26 -13.95
N LYS A 60 15.72 1.21 -14.86
CA LYS A 60 15.69 0.31 -16.03
C LYS A 60 16.41 -1.01 -15.76
N ARG A 61 16.59 -1.37 -14.49
CA ARG A 61 17.26 -2.63 -14.11
C ARG A 61 16.36 -3.81 -14.45
N LYS A 62 16.94 -4.99 -14.58
CA LYS A 62 16.15 -6.23 -14.68
C LYS A 62 15.85 -6.76 -13.28
N PRO A 63 14.67 -7.35 -13.04
CA PRO A 63 14.35 -7.98 -11.78
C PRO A 63 15.26 -9.20 -11.56
N ASP A 64 15.64 -9.43 -10.29
CA ASP A 64 16.41 -10.60 -9.89
C ASP A 64 15.44 -11.77 -9.61
N LEU A 65 15.23 -12.61 -10.63
CA LEU A 65 14.28 -13.71 -10.56
C LEU A 65 14.69 -14.79 -9.54
N ASP A 66 15.99 -15.00 -9.36
CA ASP A 66 16.52 -15.99 -8.41
C ASP A 66 16.27 -15.52 -6.97
N TYR A 67 16.52 -14.23 -6.71
CA TYR A 67 16.16 -13.61 -5.44
C TYR A 67 14.65 -13.69 -5.18
N ILE A 68 13.80 -13.29 -6.13
CA ILE A 68 12.34 -13.33 -5.97
C ILE A 68 11.85 -14.74 -5.65
N LYS A 69 12.33 -15.74 -6.38
CA LYS A 69 11.99 -17.15 -6.11
C LYS A 69 12.44 -17.58 -4.71
N SER A 70 13.66 -17.21 -4.30
CA SER A 70 14.17 -17.55 -2.97
C SER A 70 13.33 -16.94 -1.85
N ILE A 71 12.75 -15.76 -2.08
CA ILE A 71 11.87 -15.06 -1.13
C ILE A 71 10.51 -15.75 -1.03
N GLU A 72 9.91 -16.15 -2.14
CA GLU A 72 8.66 -16.92 -2.16
C GLU A 72 8.82 -18.22 -1.34
N GLU A 73 9.94 -18.92 -1.51
CA GLU A 73 10.28 -20.13 -0.73
C GLU A 73 10.53 -19.81 0.75
N LYS A 74 11.34 -18.78 1.04
CA LYS A 74 11.75 -18.40 2.40
C LYS A 74 10.57 -18.01 3.28
N TYR A 75 9.61 -17.27 2.72
CA TYR A 75 8.46 -16.75 3.47
C TYR A 75 7.15 -17.49 3.17
N ASN A 76 7.18 -18.47 2.27
CA ASN A 76 6.01 -19.22 1.81
C ASN A 76 4.88 -18.29 1.34
N ILE A 77 5.22 -17.35 0.46
CA ILE A 77 4.32 -16.35 -0.13
C ILE A 77 4.28 -16.48 -1.64
N PHE A 78 3.13 -16.18 -2.26
CA PHE A 78 2.96 -16.16 -3.72
C PHE A 78 2.90 -14.71 -4.21
N LEU A 79 4.05 -14.13 -4.53
CA LEU A 79 4.19 -12.69 -4.79
C LEU A 79 3.35 -12.23 -5.98
N LEU A 80 3.34 -13.00 -7.07
CA LEU A 80 2.54 -12.66 -8.25
C LEU A 80 1.03 -12.76 -8.00
N LEU A 81 0.60 -13.65 -7.10
CA LEU A 81 -0.81 -13.73 -6.71
C LEU A 81 -1.22 -12.50 -5.91
N ILE A 82 -0.40 -12.10 -4.94
CA ILE A 82 -0.62 -10.89 -4.16
C ILE A 82 -0.66 -9.67 -5.09
N ALA A 83 0.29 -9.57 -6.02
CA ALA A 83 0.33 -8.47 -6.99
C ALA A 83 -0.89 -8.46 -7.92
N ALA A 84 -1.33 -9.62 -8.42
CA ALA A 84 -2.50 -9.69 -9.31
C ALA A 84 -3.82 -9.28 -8.62
N ASN A 85 -3.91 -9.48 -7.31
CA ASN A 85 -5.06 -9.05 -6.50
C ASN A 85 -4.98 -7.57 -6.08
N ASP A 86 -3.86 -6.88 -6.33
CA ASP A 86 -3.72 -5.47 -5.98
C ASP A 86 -4.32 -4.54 -7.03
N ARG A 87 -5.09 -3.55 -6.55
CA ARG A 87 -5.75 -2.53 -7.39
C ARG A 87 -4.78 -1.66 -8.20
N PHE A 88 -3.51 -1.57 -7.82
CA PHE A 88 -2.49 -0.81 -8.55
C PHE A 88 -1.94 -1.59 -9.74
N PHE A 89 -1.73 -2.89 -9.62
CA PHE A 89 -1.13 -3.70 -10.69
C PHE A 89 -2.17 -4.35 -11.59
N ASN A 90 -3.38 -4.56 -11.08
CA ASN A 90 -4.44 -5.19 -11.85
C ASN A 90 -5.06 -4.24 -12.89
N HIS A 91 -5.95 -4.80 -13.71
CA HIS A 91 -6.56 -4.10 -14.84
C HIS A 91 -7.52 -2.97 -14.44
N PHE A 92 -7.86 -2.81 -13.15
CA PHE A 92 -8.68 -1.68 -12.69
C PHE A 92 -7.90 -0.38 -12.62
N ASN A 93 -6.57 -0.42 -12.59
CA ASN A 93 -5.75 0.79 -12.65
C ASN A 93 -5.83 1.42 -14.06
N LYS A 94 -6.45 2.60 -14.14
CA LYS A 94 -6.60 3.36 -15.38
C LYS A 94 -5.46 4.36 -15.62
N PHE A 95 -4.61 4.59 -14.62
CA PHE A 95 -3.59 5.63 -14.66
C PHE A 95 -2.26 5.13 -15.19
N TYR A 96 -1.91 3.89 -14.87
CA TYR A 96 -0.68 3.27 -15.34
C TYR A 96 -0.87 1.77 -15.55
N LYS A 97 -0.31 1.26 -16.65
CA LYS A 97 -0.29 -0.17 -16.94
C LYS A 97 1.12 -0.69 -16.71
N PHE A 98 1.33 -1.30 -15.55
CA PHE A 98 2.60 -1.90 -15.21
C PHE A 98 2.91 -3.10 -16.12
N THR A 99 4.16 -3.16 -16.56
CA THR A 99 4.73 -4.35 -17.18
C THR A 99 5.06 -5.39 -16.10
N TYR A 100 5.23 -6.64 -16.51
CA TYR A 100 5.61 -7.72 -15.61
C TYR A 100 6.93 -7.42 -14.88
N ASP A 101 7.94 -6.96 -15.61
CA ASP A 101 9.24 -6.59 -15.02
C ASP A 101 9.08 -5.44 -14.01
N GLU A 102 8.28 -4.41 -14.28
CA GLU A 102 8.05 -3.33 -13.31
C GLU A 102 7.38 -3.82 -12.02
N ILE A 103 6.40 -4.73 -12.12
CA ILE A 103 5.76 -5.33 -10.94
C ILE A 103 6.82 -6.07 -10.12
N LEU A 104 7.65 -6.91 -10.77
CA LEU A 104 8.71 -7.65 -10.08
C LEU A 104 9.74 -6.73 -9.43
N LEU A 105 10.14 -5.64 -10.10
CA LEU A 105 11.07 -4.66 -9.55
C LEU A 105 10.53 -3.98 -8.29
N ILE A 106 9.26 -3.60 -8.31
CA ILE A 106 8.59 -3.00 -7.15
C ILE A 106 8.55 -4.00 -6.00
N LEU A 107 8.10 -5.24 -6.25
CA LEU A 107 8.08 -6.31 -5.25
C LEU A 107 9.47 -6.56 -4.64
N GLU A 108 10.50 -6.60 -5.49
CA GLU A 108 11.89 -6.80 -5.06
C GLU A 108 12.38 -5.66 -4.15
N ASP A 109 12.14 -4.41 -4.53
CA ASP A 109 12.53 -3.22 -3.77
C ASP A 109 11.84 -3.18 -2.39
N GLU A 110 10.54 -3.46 -2.36
CA GLU A 110 9.75 -3.55 -1.13
C GLU A 110 10.33 -4.60 -0.16
N ILE A 111 10.57 -5.81 -0.66
CA ILE A 111 11.04 -6.93 0.17
C ILE A 111 12.44 -6.62 0.70
N LYS A 112 13.33 -6.06 -0.13
CA LYS A 112 14.67 -5.64 0.31
C LYS A 112 14.60 -4.57 1.41
N LEU A 113 13.68 -3.61 1.29
CA LEU A 113 13.42 -2.63 2.36
C LEU A 113 12.98 -3.34 3.64
N TYR A 114 12.03 -4.26 3.55
CA TYR A 114 11.48 -4.95 4.71
C TYR A 114 12.52 -5.83 5.41
N GLU A 115 13.28 -6.63 4.66
CA GLU A 115 14.38 -7.43 5.23
C GLU A 115 15.42 -6.55 5.90
N MET A 116 15.87 -5.48 5.24
CA MET A 116 16.83 -4.52 5.80
C MET A 116 16.33 -3.95 7.14
N ILE A 117 15.08 -3.47 7.19
CA ILE A 117 14.52 -2.87 8.41
C ILE A 117 14.41 -3.91 9.53
N LEU A 118 13.89 -5.10 9.23
CA LEU A 118 13.69 -6.15 10.23
C LEU A 118 15.03 -6.72 10.74
N ASP A 119 16.04 -6.81 9.88
CA ASP A 119 17.39 -7.26 10.24
C ASP A 119 18.11 -6.22 11.12
N GLU A 120 17.93 -4.92 10.81
CA GLU A 120 18.51 -3.82 11.58
C GLU A 120 17.84 -3.64 12.94
N THR A 121 16.51 -3.65 12.98
CA THR A 121 15.75 -3.27 14.18
C THR A 121 15.39 -4.44 15.09
N LYS A 122 15.27 -5.66 14.54
CA LYS A 122 14.89 -6.88 15.27
C LYS A 122 13.74 -6.65 16.27
N PRO A 123 12.57 -6.15 15.82
CA PRO A 123 11.53 -5.66 16.71
C PRO A 123 10.84 -6.82 17.43
N ASP A 124 10.42 -6.63 18.68
CA ASP A 124 9.56 -7.60 19.38
C ASP A 124 8.12 -7.59 18.87
N PHE A 125 7.66 -6.40 18.46
CA PHE A 125 6.29 -6.15 18.02
C PHE A 125 6.24 -5.30 16.75
N VAL A 126 5.27 -5.61 15.89
CA VAL A 126 4.92 -4.81 14.71
C VAL A 126 3.49 -4.32 14.85
N LEU A 127 3.30 -3.00 14.85
CA LEU A 127 1.98 -2.38 14.85
C LEU A 127 1.67 -1.85 13.45
N MET A 128 0.55 -2.28 12.87
CA MET A 128 0.11 -1.90 11.53
C MET A 128 -1.41 -1.97 11.36
N GLU A 129 -1.94 -1.28 10.35
CA GLU A 129 -3.35 -1.42 9.94
C GLU A 129 -3.60 -2.79 9.28
N PRO A 130 -4.88 -3.25 9.20
CA PRO A 130 -5.23 -4.43 8.44
C PRO A 130 -4.71 -4.36 7.00
N SER A 131 -4.14 -5.46 6.51
CA SER A 131 -3.58 -5.51 5.16
C SER A 131 -4.67 -5.33 4.11
N HIS A 132 -4.52 -4.32 3.27
CA HIS A 132 -5.49 -3.92 2.25
C HIS A 132 -4.84 -3.51 0.94
N GLN A 133 -3.51 -3.40 0.90
CA GLN A 133 -2.70 -3.20 -0.30
C GLN A 133 -1.55 -4.22 -0.33
N GLN A 134 -1.06 -4.56 -1.51
CA GLN A 134 -0.09 -5.63 -1.69
C GLN A 134 1.17 -5.37 -0.86
N HIS A 135 1.67 -4.15 -0.83
CA HIS A 135 2.93 -3.83 -0.16
C HIS A 135 2.84 -4.04 1.36
N ASN A 136 1.73 -3.64 1.99
CA ASN A 136 1.51 -3.86 3.42
C ASN A 136 1.14 -5.32 3.74
N HIS A 137 0.53 -6.03 2.79
CA HIS A 137 0.27 -7.46 2.93
C HIS A 137 1.56 -8.30 2.87
N ILE A 138 2.48 -7.98 1.96
CA ILE A 138 3.80 -8.62 1.91
C ILE A 138 4.56 -8.38 3.21
N PHE A 139 4.58 -7.14 3.71
CA PHE A 139 5.23 -6.85 4.98
C PHE A 139 4.64 -7.67 6.15
N TYR A 140 3.31 -7.82 6.18
CA TYR A 140 2.62 -8.66 7.15
C TYR A 140 3.06 -10.13 7.08
N GLU A 141 3.05 -10.74 5.88
CA GLU A 141 3.44 -12.15 5.71
C GLU A 141 4.94 -12.38 6.02
N ILE A 142 5.81 -11.43 5.68
CA ILE A 142 7.23 -11.48 6.09
C ILE A 142 7.36 -11.40 7.61
N CYS A 143 6.65 -10.49 8.28
CA CYS A 143 6.70 -10.39 9.74
C CYS A 143 6.21 -11.69 10.40
N LYS A 144 5.13 -12.26 9.88
CA LYS A 144 4.50 -13.49 10.38
C LYS A 144 5.40 -14.71 10.20
N SER A 145 5.98 -14.90 9.02
CA SER A 145 6.93 -15.99 8.74
C SER A 145 8.20 -15.90 9.59
N ARG A 146 8.61 -14.68 9.96
CA ARG A 146 9.73 -14.44 10.90
C ARG A 146 9.36 -14.58 12.38
N GLY A 147 8.11 -14.94 12.70
CA GLY A 147 7.65 -15.16 14.07
C GLY A 147 7.46 -13.89 14.90
N LEU A 148 7.34 -12.73 14.25
CA LEU A 148 7.14 -11.45 14.93
C LEU A 148 5.70 -11.35 15.46
N LYS A 149 5.53 -10.69 16.62
CA LYS A 149 4.20 -10.44 17.18
C LYS A 149 3.58 -9.23 16.48
N ILE A 150 2.56 -9.46 15.67
CA ILE A 150 1.87 -8.42 14.92
C ILE A 150 0.61 -8.00 15.69
N ILE A 151 0.47 -6.70 15.92
CA ILE A 151 -0.70 -6.09 16.55
C ILE A 151 -1.41 -5.24 15.49
N ILE A 152 -2.67 -5.60 15.22
CA ILE A 152 -3.53 -4.90 14.27
C ILE A 152 -4.71 -4.31 15.05
N PRO A 153 -4.70 -3.01 15.36
CA PRO A 153 -5.83 -2.36 16.01
C PRO A 153 -7.06 -2.41 15.12
N PHE A 154 -8.18 -2.90 15.64
CA PHE A 154 -9.47 -2.86 14.94
C PHE A 154 -10.39 -1.87 15.63
N THR A 155 -11.18 -1.13 14.87
CA THR A 155 -12.20 -0.27 15.47
C THR A 155 -13.22 -1.13 16.20
N ALA A 156 -13.31 -0.98 17.52
CA ALA A 156 -14.39 -1.58 18.29
C ALA A 156 -15.71 -1.05 17.72
N ARG A 157 -16.48 -1.93 17.07
CA ARG A 157 -17.83 -1.60 16.63
C ARG A 157 -18.62 -1.31 17.90
N THR A 158 -18.98 -0.05 18.17
CA THR A 158 -20.24 0.21 18.88
C THR A 158 -21.28 -0.48 18.02
N VAL A 159 -21.81 -1.61 18.50
CA VAL A 159 -22.80 -2.42 17.78
C VAL A 159 -23.97 -1.49 17.49
N ASP A 160 -24.07 -0.98 16.26
CA ASP A 160 -25.31 -0.42 15.74
C ASP A 160 -26.17 -1.63 15.38
N PRO A 161 -27.22 -1.94 16.15
CA PRO A 161 -28.01 -3.15 15.94
C PRO A 161 -28.78 -3.13 14.62
N LYS A 162 -28.79 -2.00 13.88
CA LYS A 162 -29.49 -1.84 12.61
C LYS A 162 -28.59 -1.94 11.38
N ARG A 163 -27.26 -1.99 11.55
CA ARG A 163 -26.35 -2.21 10.42
C ARG A 163 -26.11 -3.70 10.24
N SER A 164 -26.70 -4.24 9.17
CA SER A 164 -26.41 -5.56 8.61
C SER A 164 -24.92 -5.88 8.70
N LEU A 165 -24.62 -7.10 9.15
CA LEU A 165 -23.30 -7.71 9.22
C LEU A 165 -22.69 -7.97 7.83
N ASN A 166 -23.05 -7.19 6.81
CA ASN A 166 -22.35 -7.20 5.54
C ASN A 166 -21.05 -6.42 5.69
N SER A 167 -20.07 -7.09 6.30
CA SER A 167 -18.66 -6.77 6.17
C SER A 167 -18.25 -6.97 4.71
N SER A 168 -18.67 -6.08 3.81
CA SER A 168 -18.14 -5.97 2.45
C SER A 168 -16.71 -5.43 2.42
N ARG A 169 -15.95 -5.62 3.51
CA ARG A 169 -14.51 -5.41 3.53
C ARG A 169 -13.88 -6.72 3.07
N ILE A 170 -13.50 -6.75 1.80
CA ILE A 170 -12.61 -7.75 1.25
C ILE A 170 -11.22 -7.34 1.73
N TYR A 171 -10.63 -8.12 2.64
CA TYR A 171 -9.22 -7.99 2.97
C TYR A 171 -8.41 -8.66 1.86
N LEU A 172 -7.20 -8.17 1.59
CA LEU A 172 -6.27 -8.95 0.76
C LEU A 172 -6.00 -10.27 1.48
N GLY A 173 -6.22 -11.36 0.77
CA GLY A 173 -5.93 -12.70 1.23
C GLY A 173 -5.37 -13.53 0.09
N ASP A 174 -4.74 -14.64 0.44
CA ASP A 174 -4.02 -15.52 -0.51
C ASP A 174 -4.95 -16.36 -1.38
N GLN A 175 -6.25 -16.08 -1.38
CA GLN A 175 -7.21 -16.76 -2.25
C GLN A 175 -7.26 -16.04 -3.59
N LEU A 176 -7.25 -16.82 -4.68
CA LEU A 176 -7.49 -16.31 -6.02
C LEU A 176 -8.89 -15.68 -6.05
N ASP A 177 -8.98 -14.38 -6.36
CA ASP A 177 -10.29 -13.75 -6.53
C ASP A 177 -10.99 -14.43 -7.73
N PRO A 178 -12.17 -15.03 -7.55
CA PRO A 178 -12.91 -15.64 -8.66
C PRO A 178 -13.20 -14.66 -9.81
N CYS A 179 -13.21 -13.36 -9.52
CA CYS A 179 -13.38 -12.29 -10.50
C CYS A 179 -12.07 -11.85 -11.16
N LEU A 180 -10.90 -12.26 -10.65
CA LEU A 180 -9.57 -11.89 -11.14
C LEU A 180 -8.66 -13.13 -11.34
N PRO A 181 -9.00 -14.04 -12.27
CA PRO A 181 -8.13 -15.17 -12.54
C PRO A 181 -6.78 -14.71 -13.10
N LEU A 182 -5.69 -15.38 -12.67
CA LEU A 182 -4.34 -15.11 -13.18
C LEU A 182 -4.29 -15.32 -14.71
N PRO A 183 -3.54 -14.49 -15.47
CA PRO A 183 -3.39 -14.68 -16.91
C PRO A 183 -2.70 -16.02 -17.20
N ASN A 184 -3.35 -16.91 -17.96
CA ASN A 184 -2.71 -18.12 -18.45
C ASN A 184 -1.66 -17.77 -19.50
N GLY A 185 -0.41 -18.21 -19.31
CA GLY A 185 0.71 -18.01 -20.24
C GLY A 185 0.59 -18.71 -21.61
N LYS A 186 -0.64 -19.04 -22.06
CA LYS A 186 -0.92 -19.57 -23.39
C LYS A 186 -2.04 -18.75 -24.02
N ASN A 187 -1.75 -18.20 -25.20
CA ASN A 187 -2.68 -17.50 -26.07
C ASN A 187 -4.07 -18.16 -26.07
N THR A 188 -5.06 -17.49 -25.48
CA THR A 188 -6.45 -17.83 -25.76
C THR A 188 -7.24 -16.57 -26.01
N LYS A 189 -7.65 -16.42 -27.26
CA LYS A 189 -8.80 -15.62 -27.67
C LYS A 189 -10.02 -16.14 -26.91
N TYR A 190 -10.43 -15.46 -25.86
CA TYR A 190 -11.79 -15.59 -25.33
C TYR A 190 -12.37 -14.21 -25.12
N ASP A 191 -13.16 -13.82 -26.12
CA ASP A 191 -14.23 -12.86 -26.01
C ASP A 191 -15.24 -13.39 -24.98
N ASN A 192 -15.22 -12.78 -23.80
CA ASN A 192 -16.40 -12.55 -22.98
C ASN A 192 -16.03 -11.39 -22.07
N LYS A 193 -16.24 -10.15 -22.54
CA LYS A 193 -16.11 -8.96 -21.68
C LYS A 193 -17.14 -9.09 -20.56
N PRO A 194 -16.76 -9.23 -19.28
CA PRO A 194 -17.68 -8.87 -18.22
C PRO A 194 -17.98 -7.37 -18.41
N SER A 195 -19.24 -7.02 -18.60
CA SER A 195 -19.66 -5.64 -18.46
C SER A 195 -19.54 -5.30 -16.97
N ILE A 196 -18.37 -4.82 -16.57
CA ILE A 196 -18.24 -4.04 -15.36
C ILE A 196 -19.10 -2.81 -15.62
N ILE A 197 -20.35 -2.84 -15.17
CA ILE A 197 -21.12 -1.63 -14.99
C ILE A 197 -20.36 -0.90 -13.89
N GLN A 198 -19.43 -0.06 -14.32
CA GLN A 198 -18.84 0.95 -13.46
C GLN A 198 -20.05 1.73 -12.94
N GLN A 199 -20.48 1.44 -11.71
CA GLN A 199 -21.34 2.36 -10.98
C GLN A 199 -20.47 3.59 -10.77
N ASN A 200 -20.44 4.46 -11.77
CA ASN A 200 -20.03 5.83 -11.60
C ASN A 200 -20.89 6.30 -10.43
N ASN A 201 -20.25 6.56 -9.28
CA ASN A 201 -20.92 7.21 -8.17
C ASN A 201 -21.20 8.64 -8.62
N SER A 202 -22.22 8.77 -9.49
CA SER A 202 -22.44 9.94 -10.31
C SER A 202 -22.77 11.14 -9.45
N SER A 203 -23.24 10.95 -8.22
CA SER A 203 -23.46 12.02 -7.25
C SER A 203 -22.16 12.59 -6.70
N THR A 204 -21.18 11.75 -6.36
CA THR A 204 -19.88 12.17 -5.82
C THR A 204 -18.98 12.73 -6.92
N ASP A 205 -18.94 12.08 -8.07
CA ASP A 205 -18.16 12.55 -9.23
C ASP A 205 -18.72 13.86 -9.79
N LYS A 206 -20.05 14.02 -9.86
CA LYS A 206 -20.68 15.29 -10.24
C LYS A 206 -20.43 16.38 -9.19
N LYS A 207 -20.45 16.07 -7.89
CA LYS A 207 -20.12 17.08 -6.86
C LYS A 207 -18.66 17.52 -6.93
N PHE A 208 -17.73 16.58 -7.14
CA PHE A 208 -16.32 16.90 -7.27
C PHE A 208 -16.04 17.71 -8.54
N SER A 209 -16.64 17.33 -9.67
CA SER A 209 -16.52 18.09 -10.92
C SER A 209 -17.10 19.50 -10.77
N HIS A 210 -18.30 19.62 -10.22
CA HIS A 210 -18.99 20.90 -10.11
C HIS A 210 -18.36 21.87 -9.08
N VAL A 211 -17.49 21.40 -8.18
CA VAL A 211 -16.77 22.27 -7.22
C VAL A 211 -15.37 22.61 -7.72
N ASN A 212 -14.67 21.66 -8.37
CA ASN A 212 -13.26 21.83 -8.74
C ASN A 212 -13.00 22.09 -10.24
N GLN A 213 -13.99 21.96 -11.12
CA GLN A 213 -13.83 22.01 -12.58
C GLN A 213 -14.51 23.21 -13.26
N ASN A 214 -15.07 24.16 -12.50
CA ASN A 214 -15.84 25.27 -13.08
C ASN A 214 -14.98 26.39 -13.71
N SER A 215 -13.64 26.31 -13.65
CA SER A 215 -12.77 27.38 -14.14
C SER A 215 -11.63 26.84 -14.98
N THR A 216 -11.65 27.17 -16.27
CA THR A 216 -10.57 26.92 -17.24
C THR A 216 -9.25 27.57 -16.80
N SER A 217 -9.30 28.69 -16.07
CA SER A 217 -8.10 29.32 -15.50
C SER A 217 -7.48 28.48 -14.37
N ASN A 218 -8.30 27.86 -13.52
CA ASN A 218 -7.80 26.99 -12.47
C ASN A 218 -7.16 25.71 -13.04
N TYR A 219 -7.70 25.20 -14.14
CA TYR A 219 -7.06 24.11 -14.90
C TYR A 219 -5.70 24.50 -15.46
N GLY A 220 -5.60 25.67 -16.10
CA GLY A 220 -4.32 26.18 -16.60
C GLY A 220 -3.29 26.35 -15.48
N LYS A 221 -3.71 26.91 -14.33
CA LYS A 221 -2.85 27.04 -13.14
C LYS A 221 -2.42 25.68 -12.57
N ALA A 222 -3.33 24.71 -12.50
CA ALA A 222 -3.03 23.37 -12.02
C ALA A 222 -2.08 22.63 -12.97
N ALA A 223 -2.28 22.74 -14.28
CA ALA A 223 -1.41 22.16 -15.30
C ALA A 223 -0.01 22.77 -15.25
N MET A 224 0.10 24.09 -15.18
CA MET A 224 1.39 24.76 -14.98
C MET A 224 2.05 24.30 -13.69
N LYS A 225 1.31 24.27 -12.57
CA LYS A 225 1.85 23.81 -11.29
C LYS A 225 2.34 22.36 -11.35
N TYR A 226 1.68 21.49 -12.11
CA TYR A 226 2.10 20.11 -12.35
C TYR A 226 3.35 20.04 -13.23
N LEU A 227 3.43 20.82 -14.31
CA LEU A 227 4.59 20.82 -15.20
C LEU A 227 5.85 21.40 -14.55
N PHE A 228 5.69 22.31 -13.58
CA PHE A 228 6.79 22.98 -12.90
C PHE A 228 7.03 22.47 -11.47
N THR A 229 6.35 21.41 -11.03
CA THR A 229 6.66 20.78 -9.74
C THR A 229 7.81 19.79 -9.92
N SER A 230 8.81 19.85 -9.05
CA SER A 230 9.87 18.84 -8.94
C SER A 230 9.41 17.55 -8.26
N ASN A 231 8.10 17.37 -8.07
CA ASN A 231 7.55 16.25 -7.34
C ASN A 231 7.28 15.09 -8.31
N GLU A 232 8.13 14.06 -8.23
CA GLU A 232 8.05 12.89 -9.12
C GLU A 232 7.00 11.85 -8.68
N ASN A 233 6.35 12.07 -7.53
CA ASN A 233 5.37 11.17 -6.95
C ASN A 233 3.99 11.82 -6.97
N VAL A 234 3.21 11.46 -7.99
CA VAL A 234 1.78 11.77 -8.14
C VAL A 234 1.00 10.47 -8.02
#